data_AF-A0A951L3L7-F1
#
_entry.id   AF-A0A951L3L7-F1
#
_cell.length_a   1.000
_cell.length_b   1.000
_cell.length_c   1.000
_cell.angle_alpha   90.00
_cell.angle_beta   90.00
_cell.angle_gamma   90.00
#
_symmetry.space_group_name_H-M   'P 1'
#
loop_
_entity.id
_entity.type
_entity.pdbx_description
1 polymer ?
#
loop_
_entity_poly.entity_id
_entity_poly.type
_entity_poly.pdbx_seq_one_letter_code
_entity_poly.pdbx_strand_id
1 'polypeptide(L)'
;QHSRNIAFDPRVSILVDGTAGYQDPLTGPRLTVIGHLGATADPRLLARFTAHHPASTSYSGFADFRLYRMAVAGGHLVAGFGRIHRLGSRELLLAADAATLAAAEREILEHMNGDHADAIDAYARGLLGHSRTGWRMTGIDPEGVDLRCEGETARLDFPCLVLSPEAARSALVELANRARR
;
A
#
# COMPACT_ATOMS: atom_id res chain seq x y z
N GLN A 1 -4.33 5.56 23.65
CA GLN A 1 -3.64 6.84 23.92
C GLN A 1 -3.52 7.70 22.67
N HIS A 2 -2.92 7.22 21.57
CA HIS A 2 -2.69 8.02 20.36
C HIS A 2 -3.96 8.68 19.80
N SER A 3 -5.12 8.01 19.82
CA SER A 3 -6.38 8.59 19.32
C SER A 3 -6.85 9.81 20.13
N ARG A 4 -6.56 9.82 21.45
CA ARG A 4 -6.84 10.98 22.32
C ARG A 4 -5.90 12.13 22.01
N ASN A 5 -4.62 11.83 21.77
CA ASN A 5 -3.63 12.84 21.38
C ASN A 5 -4.01 13.48 20.04
N ILE A 6 -4.39 12.68 19.05
CA ILE A 6 -4.83 13.15 17.73
C ILE A 6 -6.09 14.03 17.83
N ALA A 7 -7.02 13.68 18.73
CA ALA A 7 -8.22 14.48 18.95
C ALA A 7 -7.92 15.86 19.59
N PHE A 8 -6.84 15.97 20.37
CA PHE A 8 -6.38 17.23 20.95
C PHE A 8 -5.55 18.05 19.96
N ASP A 9 -4.59 17.40 19.28
CA ASP A 9 -3.73 18.01 18.27
C ASP A 9 -3.52 17.02 17.11
N PRO A 10 -4.05 17.33 15.91
CA PRO A 10 -4.00 16.40 14.78
C PRO A 10 -2.62 16.30 14.13
N ARG A 11 -1.65 17.14 14.52
CA ARG A 11 -0.29 17.12 13.98
C ARG A 11 0.44 15.85 14.41
N VAL A 12 0.86 15.06 13.45
CA VAL A 12 1.58 13.81 13.69
C VAL A 12 2.75 13.63 12.74
N SER A 13 3.64 12.72 13.11
CA SER A 13 4.61 12.14 12.21
C SER A 13 4.54 10.61 12.25
N ILE A 14 4.72 9.97 11.10
CA ILE A 14 4.84 8.51 10.96
C ILE A 14 6.24 8.20 10.48
N LEU A 15 6.96 7.34 11.21
CA LEU A 15 8.27 6.83 10.80
C LEU A 15 8.07 5.54 10.00
N VAL A 16 8.57 5.53 8.77
CA VAL A 16 8.74 4.31 7.96
C VAL A 16 10.20 3.91 8.04
N ASP A 17 10.46 2.75 8.63
CA ASP A 17 11.80 2.21 8.81
C ASP A 17 12.14 1.21 7.71
N GLY A 18 13.18 1.52 6.93
CA GLY A 18 13.71 0.64 5.89
C GLY A 18 15.05 0.03 6.28
N THR A 19 15.36 -0.07 7.58
CA THR A 19 16.67 -0.52 8.05
C THR A 19 16.79 -2.04 8.19
N ALA A 20 15.68 -2.78 8.03
CA ALA A 20 15.68 -4.23 8.07
C ALA A 20 16.67 -4.82 7.06
N GLY A 21 17.53 -5.74 7.52
CA GLY A 21 18.56 -6.40 6.71
C GLY A 21 19.91 -5.69 6.63
N TYR A 22 20.03 -4.44 7.12
CA TYR A 22 21.33 -3.75 7.22
C TYR A 22 22.13 -4.22 8.44
N GLN A 23 23.44 -4.43 8.27
CA GLN A 23 24.35 -4.80 9.38
C GLN A 23 24.48 -3.69 10.42
N ASP A 24 24.58 -2.44 9.96
CA ASP A 24 24.51 -1.24 10.79
C ASP A 24 23.20 -0.49 10.49
N PRO A 25 22.22 -0.46 11.41
CA PRO A 25 20.96 0.26 11.21
C PRO A 25 21.13 1.75 10.88
N LEU A 26 22.24 2.38 11.25
CA LEU A 26 22.51 3.79 10.90
C LEU A 26 22.69 4.00 9.39
N THR A 27 23.08 2.95 8.67
CA THR A 27 23.28 3.00 7.22
C THR A 27 22.00 2.78 6.41
N GLY A 28 20.93 2.28 7.06
CA GLY A 28 19.65 2.02 6.41
C GLY A 28 18.78 3.27 6.23
N PRO A 29 17.88 3.27 5.23
CA PRO A 29 16.99 4.38 4.95
C PRO A 29 15.83 4.48 5.96
N ARG A 30 15.42 5.70 6.29
CA ARG A 30 14.18 5.99 7.03
C ARG A 30 13.49 7.21 6.44
N LEU A 31 12.17 7.18 6.43
CA LEU A 31 11.34 8.32 6.06
C LEU A 31 10.41 8.68 7.21
N THR A 32 10.54 9.91 7.72
CA THR A 32 9.52 10.48 8.62
C THR A 32 8.54 11.28 7.77
N VAL A 33 7.31 10.79 7.64
CA VAL A 33 6.20 11.51 6.99
C VAL A 33 5.54 12.40 8.03
N ILE A 34 5.30 13.67 7.71
CA ILE A 34 4.77 14.69 8.62
C ILE A 34 3.47 15.25 8.04
N GLY A 35 2.46 15.48 8.88
CA GLY A 35 1.16 15.93 8.42
C GLY A 35 0.11 15.97 9.52
N HIS A 36 -1.15 15.92 9.10
CA HIS A 36 -2.30 16.00 9.99
C HIS A 36 -3.20 14.78 9.82
N LEU A 37 -3.59 14.11 10.90
CA LEU A 37 -4.58 13.04 10.84
C LEU A 37 -5.99 13.62 11.03
N GLY A 38 -6.88 13.25 10.10
CA GLY A 38 -8.32 13.46 10.23
C GLY A 38 -9.02 12.11 10.28
N ALA A 39 -10.02 11.97 11.16
CA ALA A 39 -10.90 10.80 11.12
C ALA A 39 -11.67 10.79 9.80
N THR A 40 -11.90 9.60 9.24
CA THR A 40 -12.66 9.41 8.01
C THR A 40 -13.65 8.26 8.17
N ALA A 41 -14.82 8.41 7.56
CA ALA A 41 -15.83 7.39 7.44
C ALA A 41 -16.02 6.95 5.98
N ASP A 42 -15.05 7.25 5.10
CA ASP A 42 -15.10 6.84 3.69
C ASP A 42 -15.11 5.30 3.60
N PRO A 43 -16.22 4.69 3.13
CA PRO A 43 -16.34 3.23 3.08
C PRO A 43 -15.33 2.60 2.13
N ARG A 44 -14.85 3.32 1.11
CA ARG A 44 -13.84 2.82 0.18
C ARG A 44 -12.48 2.71 0.85
N LEU A 45 -12.10 3.71 1.67
CA LEU A 45 -10.86 3.65 2.45
C LEU A 45 -10.94 2.57 3.53
N LEU A 46 -12.11 2.36 4.13
CA LEU A 46 -12.31 1.27 5.08
C LEU A 46 -12.16 -0.10 4.41
N ALA A 47 -12.77 -0.29 3.24
CA ALA A 47 -12.63 -1.52 2.46
C ALA A 47 -11.18 -1.78 2.05
N ARG A 48 -10.45 -0.74 1.60
CA ARG A 48 -9.02 -0.87 1.30
C ARG A 48 -8.20 -1.23 2.54
N PHE A 49 -8.47 -0.57 3.67
CA PHE A 49 -7.78 -0.86 4.93
C PHE A 49 -7.99 -2.31 5.39
N THR A 50 -9.23 -2.82 5.35
CA THR A 50 -9.53 -4.19 5.75
C THR A 50 -8.99 -5.23 4.77
N ALA A 51 -8.90 -4.91 3.47
CA ALA A 51 -8.25 -5.76 2.48
C ALA A 51 -6.75 -5.96 2.77
N HIS A 52 -6.03 -4.88 3.11
CA HIS A 52 -4.62 -4.96 3.53
C HIS A 52 -4.43 -5.59 4.92
N HIS A 53 -5.38 -5.37 5.82
CA HIS A 53 -5.33 -5.86 7.20
C HIS A 53 -6.55 -6.72 7.54
N PRO A 54 -6.65 -7.98 7.07
CA PRO A 54 -7.87 -8.79 7.24
C PRO A 54 -8.29 -9.03 8.69
N ALA A 55 -7.35 -9.04 9.63
CA ALA A 55 -7.66 -9.14 11.06
C ALA A 55 -8.52 -7.96 11.56
N SER A 56 -8.45 -6.80 10.88
CA SER A 56 -9.20 -5.59 11.24
C SER A 56 -10.69 -5.66 11.00
N THR A 57 -11.15 -6.56 10.12
CA THR A 57 -12.59 -6.80 9.89
C THR A 57 -13.33 -7.17 11.17
N SER A 58 -12.65 -7.82 12.13
CA SER A 58 -13.24 -8.24 13.40
C SER A 58 -13.61 -7.08 14.33
N TYR A 59 -12.94 -5.93 14.19
CA TYR A 59 -13.11 -4.77 15.09
C TYR A 59 -13.45 -3.47 14.37
N SER A 60 -13.44 -3.44 13.04
CA SER A 60 -13.69 -2.22 12.25
C SER A 60 -15.10 -1.66 12.41
N GLY A 61 -16.06 -2.49 12.86
CA GLY A 61 -17.43 -2.09 13.16
C GLY A 61 -17.67 -1.63 14.61
N PHE A 62 -16.65 -1.68 15.47
CA PHE A 62 -16.81 -1.27 16.87
C PHE A 62 -16.88 0.25 16.99
N ALA A 63 -17.69 0.73 17.94
CA ALA A 63 -17.93 2.16 18.13
C ALA A 63 -16.68 2.95 18.55
N ASP A 64 -15.66 2.28 19.09
CA ASP A 64 -14.38 2.86 19.48
C ASP A 64 -13.32 2.84 18.37
N PHE A 65 -13.55 2.07 17.29
CA PHE A 65 -12.69 2.08 16.12
C PHE A 65 -12.87 3.38 15.30
N ARG A 66 -11.74 3.95 14.86
CA ARG A 66 -11.71 5.11 13.99
C ARG A 66 -10.65 4.91 12.92
N LEU A 67 -11.05 5.02 11.66
CA LEU A 67 -10.10 5.12 10.56
C LEU A 67 -9.61 6.57 10.46
N TYR A 68 -8.30 6.75 10.34
CA TYR A 68 -7.68 8.06 10.15
C TYR A 68 -7.01 8.13 8.78
N ARG A 69 -7.14 9.28 8.12
CA ARG A 69 -6.41 9.61 6.90
C ARG A 69 -5.44 10.74 7.20
N MET A 70 -4.21 10.61 6.71
CA MET A 70 -3.20 11.64 6.82
C MET A 70 -3.25 12.60 5.64
N ALA A 71 -3.37 13.89 5.92
CA ALA A 71 -3.01 14.95 4.98
C ALA A 71 -1.50 15.19 5.11
N VAL A 72 -0.73 14.66 4.16
CA VAL A 72 0.74 14.75 4.14
C VAL A 72 1.17 16.19 3.86
N ALA A 73 1.96 16.77 4.76
CA ALA A 73 2.57 18.09 4.61
C ALA A 73 3.97 18.01 3.99
N GLY A 74 4.69 16.92 4.23
CA GLY A 74 6.03 16.67 3.70
C GLY A 74 6.70 15.51 4.42
N GLY A 75 8.01 15.37 4.24
CA GLY A 75 8.77 14.33 4.92
C GLY A 75 10.24 14.64 5.06
N HIS A 76 10.88 13.85 5.91
CA HIS A 76 12.31 13.91 6.19
C HIS A 76 12.91 12.54 5.91
N LEU A 77 13.66 12.44 4.81
CA LEU A 77 14.30 11.23 4.36
C LEU A 77 15.75 11.22 4.84
N VAL A 78 16.13 10.18 5.57
CA VAL A 78 17.51 9.81 5.81
C VAL A 78 17.77 8.59 4.93
N ALA A 79 18.45 8.75 3.80
CA ALA A 79 18.71 7.68 2.84
C ALA A 79 19.97 6.86 3.18
N GLY A 80 20.33 6.77 4.46
CA GLY A 80 21.62 6.25 4.93
C GLY A 80 22.64 7.35 5.27
N PHE A 81 23.91 6.97 5.39
CA PHE A 81 24.94 7.84 5.97
C PHE A 81 25.11 9.16 5.20
N GLY A 82 24.92 10.29 5.89
CA GLY A 82 25.15 11.64 5.36
C GLY A 82 24.17 12.13 4.28
N ARG A 83 23.17 11.33 3.88
CA ARG A 83 22.20 11.67 2.83
C ARG A 83 20.85 12.00 3.43
N ILE A 84 20.61 13.28 3.67
CA ILE A 84 19.42 13.76 4.38
C ILE A 84 18.69 14.77 3.49
N HIS A 85 17.40 14.51 3.23
CA HIS A 85 16.57 15.32 2.36
C HIS A 85 15.27 15.71 3.07
N ARG A 86 14.86 16.97 2.90
CA ARG A 86 13.48 17.39 3.18
C ARG A 86 12.70 17.30 1.88
N LEU A 87 11.58 16.59 1.93
CA LEU A 87 10.70 16.37 0.79
C LEU A 87 9.39 17.13 1.00
N GLY A 88 8.94 17.85 -0.01
CA GLY A 88 7.60 18.42 -0.05
C GLY A 88 6.53 17.35 -0.27
N SER A 89 5.27 17.67 0.01
CA SER A 89 4.15 16.74 -0.20
C SER A 89 4.02 16.26 -1.65
N ARG A 90 4.35 17.10 -2.64
CA ARG A 90 4.32 16.74 -4.08
C ARG A 90 5.42 15.75 -4.50
N GLU A 91 6.51 15.67 -3.74
CA GLU A 91 7.58 14.69 -3.99
C GLU A 91 7.25 13.33 -3.36
N LEU A 92 6.35 13.32 -2.36
CA LEU A 92 5.93 12.10 -1.66
C LEU A 92 4.65 11.49 -2.20
N LEU A 93 3.76 12.31 -2.76
CA LEU A 93 2.46 11.86 -3.24
C LEU A 93 2.47 11.77 -4.77
N LEU A 94 1.95 10.67 -5.29
CA LEU A 94 1.71 10.53 -6.71
C LEU A 94 0.69 11.58 -7.17
N ALA A 95 1.12 12.47 -8.08
CA ALA A 95 0.27 13.47 -8.70
C ALA A 95 -0.36 12.93 -9.99
N ALA A 96 -1.30 11.99 -9.85
CA ALA A 96 -2.05 11.43 -10.98
C ALA A 96 -3.54 11.32 -10.65
N ASP A 97 -4.40 11.53 -11.66
CA ASP A 97 -5.82 11.24 -11.55
C ASP A 97 -6.04 9.75 -11.75
N ALA A 98 -6.27 9.04 -10.66
CA ALA A 98 -6.58 7.62 -10.62
C ALA A 98 -7.96 7.36 -10.02
N ALA A 99 -8.88 8.34 -10.08
CA ALA A 99 -10.19 8.23 -9.43
C ALA A 99 -11.00 7.05 -9.96
N THR A 100 -10.92 6.76 -11.26
CA THR A 100 -11.62 5.64 -11.90
C THR A 100 -11.03 4.29 -11.48
N LEU A 101 -9.70 4.16 -11.45
CA LEU A 101 -9.03 2.97 -10.92
C LEU A 101 -9.38 2.76 -9.45
N ALA A 102 -9.31 3.81 -8.65
CA ALA A 102 -9.58 3.75 -7.22
C ALA A 102 -11.05 3.39 -6.91
N ALA A 103 -11.99 3.78 -7.76
CA ALA A 103 -13.39 3.37 -7.66
C ALA A 103 -13.59 1.88 -7.99
N ALA A 104 -12.83 1.35 -8.95
CA ALA A 104 -12.92 -0.04 -9.39
C ALA A 104 -12.07 -1.03 -8.57
N GLU A 105 -11.19 -0.53 -7.68
CA GLU A 105 -10.24 -1.35 -6.91
C GLU A 105 -10.90 -2.59 -6.29
N ARG A 106 -12.03 -2.42 -5.58
CA ARG A 106 -12.71 -3.53 -4.92
C ARG A 106 -13.14 -4.63 -5.89
N GLU A 107 -13.73 -4.25 -7.02
CA GLU A 107 -14.21 -5.20 -8.03
C GLU A 107 -13.04 -5.93 -8.71
N ILE A 108 -11.93 -5.23 -8.97
CA ILE A 108 -10.70 -5.83 -9.51
C ILE A 108 -10.14 -6.87 -8.52
N LEU A 109 -10.06 -6.52 -7.24
CA LEU A 109 -9.58 -7.44 -6.21
C LEU A 109 -10.48 -8.67 -6.06
N GLU A 110 -11.81 -8.48 -6.07
CA GLU A 110 -12.79 -9.57 -5.99
C GLU A 110 -12.64 -10.52 -7.20
N HIS A 111 -12.59 -9.99 -8.42
CA HIS A 111 -12.41 -10.78 -9.63
C HIS A 111 -11.08 -11.53 -9.66
N MET A 112 -9.97 -10.85 -9.38
CA MET A 112 -8.64 -11.48 -9.39
C MET A 112 -8.52 -12.59 -8.35
N ASN A 113 -9.01 -12.34 -7.13
CA ASN A 113 -8.93 -13.34 -6.07
C ASN A 113 -9.95 -14.48 -6.22
N GLY A 114 -11.05 -14.27 -6.95
CA GLY A 114 -12.07 -15.28 -7.22
C GLY A 114 -11.73 -16.19 -8.40
N ASP A 115 -11.28 -15.59 -9.49
CA ASP A 115 -11.17 -16.27 -10.79
C ASP A 115 -9.73 -16.54 -11.22
N HIS A 116 -8.73 -15.87 -10.63
CA HIS A 116 -7.34 -15.85 -11.11
C HIS A 116 -6.30 -16.08 -10.00
N ALA A 117 -6.63 -16.91 -9.01
CA ALA A 117 -5.70 -17.24 -7.92
C ALA A 117 -4.37 -17.86 -8.43
N ASP A 118 -4.42 -18.63 -9.51
CA ASP A 118 -3.24 -19.20 -10.17
C ASP A 118 -2.31 -18.12 -10.74
N ALA A 119 -2.87 -17.05 -11.30
CA ALA A 119 -2.10 -15.91 -11.82
C ALA A 119 -1.45 -15.14 -10.68
N ILE A 120 -2.15 -14.96 -9.56
CA ILE A 120 -1.60 -14.28 -8.37
C ILE A 120 -0.41 -15.08 -7.80
N ASP A 121 -0.53 -16.39 -7.67
CA ASP A 121 0.58 -17.25 -7.26
C ASP A 121 1.72 -17.27 -8.28
N ALA A 122 1.40 -17.17 -9.58
CA ALA A 122 2.42 -17.00 -10.62
C ALA A 122 3.19 -15.69 -10.43
N TYR A 123 2.53 -14.56 -10.14
CA TYR A 123 3.19 -13.29 -9.86
C TYR A 123 4.20 -13.42 -8.73
N ALA A 124 3.76 -13.95 -7.59
CA ALA A 124 4.58 -14.08 -6.40
C ALA A 124 5.82 -14.94 -6.65
N ARG A 125 5.67 -16.03 -7.40
CA ARG A 125 6.77 -16.94 -7.73
C ARG A 125 7.69 -16.43 -8.83
N GLY A 126 7.13 -16.11 -10.00
CA GLY A 126 7.90 -15.81 -11.20
C GLY A 126 8.50 -14.42 -11.22
N LEU A 127 7.86 -13.44 -10.57
CA LEU A 127 8.29 -12.04 -10.61
C LEU A 127 8.89 -11.55 -9.29
N LEU A 128 8.48 -12.12 -8.16
CA LEU A 128 8.92 -11.69 -6.83
C LEU A 128 9.79 -12.73 -6.10
N GLY A 129 9.93 -13.95 -6.65
CA GLY A 129 10.80 -14.99 -6.08
C GLY A 129 10.27 -15.66 -4.80
N HIS A 130 8.99 -15.49 -4.46
CA HIS A 130 8.38 -16.19 -3.33
C HIS A 130 8.06 -17.65 -3.69
N SER A 131 8.35 -18.57 -2.79
CA SER A 131 8.09 -20.01 -2.99
C SER A 131 6.70 -20.47 -2.53
N ARG A 132 5.99 -19.63 -1.77
CA ARG A 132 4.67 -19.93 -1.19
C ARG A 132 3.55 -19.74 -2.21
N THR A 133 2.45 -20.44 -1.98
CA THR A 133 1.18 -20.33 -2.72
C THR A 133 0.06 -19.85 -1.81
N GLY A 134 -1.10 -19.52 -2.37
CA GLY A 134 -2.21 -18.93 -1.63
C GLY A 134 -2.08 -17.42 -1.42
N TRP A 135 -1.35 -16.76 -2.32
CA TRP A 135 -1.30 -15.30 -2.36
C TRP A 135 -2.64 -14.72 -2.78
N ARG A 136 -2.99 -13.59 -2.17
CA ARG A 136 -4.18 -12.81 -2.52
C ARG A 136 -3.78 -11.38 -2.81
N MET A 137 -4.43 -10.77 -3.79
CA MET A 137 -4.35 -9.34 -4.00
C MET A 137 -5.13 -8.62 -2.90
N THR A 138 -4.52 -7.60 -2.30
CA THR A 138 -5.05 -6.79 -1.19
C THR A 138 -5.18 -5.32 -1.54
N GLY A 139 -4.53 -4.88 -2.60
CA GLY A 139 -4.64 -3.52 -3.12
C GLY A 139 -4.18 -3.42 -4.56
N ILE A 140 -4.67 -2.40 -5.24
CA ILE A 140 -4.16 -1.95 -6.54
C ILE A 140 -4.15 -0.42 -6.53
N ASP A 141 -3.09 0.15 -7.09
CA ASP A 141 -2.97 1.59 -7.31
C ASP A 141 -2.17 1.81 -8.61
N PRO A 142 -1.93 3.07 -9.03
CA PRO A 142 -1.29 3.30 -10.31
C PRO A 142 0.10 2.73 -10.48
N GLU A 143 0.81 2.46 -9.39
CA GLU A 143 2.19 2.00 -9.43
C GLU A 143 2.28 0.48 -9.37
N GLY A 144 1.22 -0.24 -8.97
CA GLY A 144 1.30 -1.69 -8.83
C GLY A 144 0.15 -2.35 -8.07
N VAL A 145 0.44 -3.55 -7.59
CA VAL A 145 -0.47 -4.37 -6.77
C VAL A 145 0.20 -4.84 -5.48
N ASP A 146 -0.60 -4.92 -4.42
CA ASP A 146 -0.18 -5.41 -3.12
C ASP A 146 -0.70 -6.84 -2.90
N LEU A 147 0.20 -7.76 -2.58
CA LEU A 147 -0.10 -9.18 -2.38
C LEU A 147 0.10 -9.57 -0.91
N ARG A 148 -0.65 -10.57 -0.44
CA ARG A 148 -0.51 -11.13 0.91
C ARG A 148 -0.66 -12.65 0.92
N CYS A 149 0.19 -13.34 1.67
CA CYS A 149 0.11 -14.79 1.96
C CYS A 149 0.50 -15.02 3.42
N GLU A 150 -0.40 -15.56 4.25
CA GLU A 150 -0.11 -15.99 5.65
C GLU A 150 0.84 -15.10 6.48
N GLY A 151 0.58 -13.80 6.51
CA GLY A 151 1.36 -12.83 7.30
C GLY A 151 2.53 -12.19 6.54
N GLU A 152 2.91 -12.75 5.39
CA GLU A 152 3.80 -12.12 4.43
C GLU A 152 3.03 -11.16 3.51
N THR A 153 3.68 -10.06 3.15
CA THR A 153 3.17 -9.06 2.20
C THR A 153 4.22 -8.84 1.13
N ALA A 154 3.78 -8.57 -0.10
CA ALA A 154 4.67 -8.24 -1.20
C ALA A 154 4.07 -7.16 -2.10
N ARG A 155 4.93 -6.39 -2.76
CA ARG A 155 4.55 -5.36 -3.71
C ARG A 155 5.06 -5.76 -5.09
N LEU A 156 4.19 -5.74 -6.09
CA LEU A 156 4.56 -5.93 -7.49
C LEU A 156 4.26 -4.66 -8.28
N ASP A 157 5.31 -4.02 -8.77
CA ASP A 157 5.18 -2.77 -9.52
C ASP A 157 4.79 -3.01 -10.99
N PHE A 158 3.96 -2.12 -11.52
CA PHE A 158 3.71 -2.02 -12.95
C PHE A 158 4.92 -1.36 -13.65
N PRO A 159 5.21 -1.72 -14.92
CA PRO A 159 6.29 -1.08 -15.68
C PRO A 159 5.99 0.40 -16.02
N CYS A 160 4.73 0.81 -15.97
CA CYS A 160 4.28 2.17 -16.18
C CYS A 160 3.00 2.44 -15.38
N LEU A 161 2.65 3.72 -15.18
CA LEU A 161 1.48 4.10 -14.40
C LEU A 161 0.19 3.60 -15.06
N VAL A 162 -0.67 3.00 -14.23
CA VAL A 162 -2.00 2.53 -14.60
C VAL A 162 -3.05 3.44 -13.97
N LEU A 163 -3.89 4.10 -14.79
CA LEU A 163 -4.83 5.10 -14.27
C LEU A 163 -6.30 4.72 -14.43
N SER A 164 -6.61 3.60 -15.10
CA SER A 164 -7.98 3.14 -15.33
C SER A 164 -8.13 1.62 -15.15
N PRO A 165 -9.36 1.12 -14.97
CA PRO A 165 -9.63 -0.32 -14.86
C PRO A 165 -9.22 -1.11 -16.11
N GLU A 166 -9.40 -0.55 -17.30
CA GLU A 166 -9.02 -1.18 -18.58
C GLU A 166 -7.50 -1.30 -18.71
N ALA A 167 -6.78 -0.25 -18.30
CA ALA A 167 -5.32 -0.28 -18.22
C ALA A 167 -4.84 -1.30 -17.17
N ALA A 168 -5.50 -1.39 -16.02
CA ALA A 168 -5.18 -2.36 -14.97
C ALA A 168 -5.36 -3.79 -15.46
N ARG A 169 -6.47 -4.08 -16.14
CA ARG A 169 -6.71 -5.40 -16.75
C ARG A 169 -5.58 -5.76 -17.73
N SER A 170 -5.20 -4.83 -18.60
CA SER A 170 -4.15 -5.05 -19.58
C SER A 170 -2.80 -5.32 -18.92
N ALA A 171 -2.44 -4.52 -17.90
CA ALA A 171 -1.20 -4.69 -17.15
C ALA A 171 -1.15 -6.01 -16.37
N LEU A 172 -2.25 -6.42 -15.73
CA LEU A 172 -2.33 -7.70 -15.02
C LEU A 172 -2.16 -8.90 -15.97
N VAL A 173 -2.77 -8.86 -17.15
CA VAL A 173 -2.58 -9.91 -18.17
C VAL A 173 -1.11 -9.98 -18.63
N GLU A 174 -0.46 -8.84 -18.84
CA GLU A 174 0.96 -8.81 -19.19
C GLU A 174 1.83 -9.40 -18.08
N LEU A 175 1.60 -9.02 -16.83
CA LEU A 175 2.29 -9.59 -15.67
C LEU A 175 2.10 -11.11 -15.61
N ALA A 176 0.91 -11.62 -15.92
CA ALA A 176 0.62 -13.07 -15.89
C ALA A 176 1.38 -13.82 -16.97
N ASN A 177 1.50 -13.22 -18.15
CA ASN A 177 2.29 -13.77 -19.23
C ASN A 177 3.79 -13.77 -18.90
N ARG A 178 4.29 -12.72 -18.25
CA ARG A 178 5.69 -12.62 -17.83
C ARG A 178 6.02 -13.60 -16.70
N ALA A 179 5.12 -13.75 -15.74
CA ALA A 179 5.30 -14.60 -14.57
C ALA A 179 5.36 -16.11 -14.88
N ARG A 180 4.83 -16.53 -16.04
CA ARG A 180 4.81 -17.93 -16.50
C ARG A 180 5.95 -18.29 -17.46
N ARG A 181 6.79 -17.32 -17.83
CA ARG A 181 8.00 -17.56 -18.62
C ARG A 181 9.15 -18.00 -17.73
#